data_AF-A0A8T3M4F4-F1
#
_entry.id   AF-A0A8T3M4F4-F1
#
_cell.length_a   1.000
_cell.length_b   1.000
_cell.length_c   1.000
_cell.angle_alpha   90.00
_cell.angle_beta   90.00
_cell.angle_gamma   90.00
#
_symmetry.space_group_name_H-M   'P 1'
#
loop_
_entity.id
_entity.type
_entity.pdbx_description
1 polymer ?
#
loop_
_entity_poly.entity_id
_entity_poly.type
_entity_poly.pdbx_seq_one_letter_code
_entity_poly.pdbx_strand_id
1 'polypeptide(L)'
;MLAGPPVWLDADRVVLLSGSSAEPASILVDTASGKVTKGPPGERRLATSADGKVIATSAGPGAPVVLRSSKGWLADDGTSIGSVEVPEGFAEATALALDATGERLAIVWTREDGATRCDVHDGADGWRRVLSHEASVVAWLR
;
A
#
# COMPACT_ATOMS: atom_id res chain seq x y z
N MET A 1 -16.12 -0.79 -19.49
CA MET A 1 -14.73 -0.67 -19.97
C MET A 1 -13.88 -0.34 -18.75
N LEU A 2 -13.13 -1.32 -18.22
CA LEU A 2 -12.29 -1.10 -17.04
C LEU A 2 -11.24 -0.03 -17.41
N ALA A 3 -11.15 1.03 -16.61
CA ALA A 3 -10.13 2.04 -16.82
C ALA A 3 -8.77 1.37 -16.74
N GLY A 4 -7.99 1.50 -17.81
CA GLY A 4 -6.69 0.86 -17.95
C GLY A 4 -5.72 1.29 -16.84
N PRO A 5 -4.67 0.51 -16.61
CA PRO A 5 -3.67 0.84 -15.62
C PRO A 5 -3.15 2.26 -15.88
N PRO A 6 -2.92 3.07 -14.84
CA PRO A 6 -2.34 4.38 -15.04
C PRO A 6 -0.99 4.24 -15.75
N VAL A 7 -0.76 5.13 -16.71
CA VAL A 7 0.36 5.15 -17.71
C VAL A 7 1.78 5.06 -17.11
N TRP A 8 1.91 5.03 -15.79
CA TRP A 8 3.16 5.04 -15.06
C TRP A 8 3.46 3.73 -14.32
N LEU A 9 2.46 2.89 -14.05
CA LEU A 9 2.63 1.54 -13.50
C LEU A 9 1.95 0.57 -14.48
N ASP A 10 2.73 0.06 -15.42
CA ASP A 10 2.29 -0.93 -16.40
C ASP A 10 3.18 -2.17 -16.33
N ALA A 11 3.00 -3.11 -17.25
CA ALA A 11 3.84 -4.30 -17.34
C ALA A 11 5.34 -3.96 -17.46
N ASP A 12 5.66 -2.74 -17.88
CA ASP A 12 7.00 -2.28 -18.18
C ASP A 12 7.56 -1.33 -17.11
N ARG A 13 6.90 -1.17 -15.95
CA ARG A 13 7.37 -0.27 -14.87
C ARG A 13 7.18 -0.85 -13.47
N VAL A 14 8.28 -0.89 -12.70
CA VAL A 14 8.31 -1.41 -11.33
C VAL A 14 8.73 -0.32 -10.36
N VAL A 15 8.03 -0.24 -9.22
CA VAL A 15 8.45 0.55 -8.06
C VAL A 15 9.39 -0.30 -7.22
N LEU A 16 10.59 0.20 -6.96
CA LEU A 16 11.50 -0.39 -5.97
C LEU A 16 11.56 0.50 -4.75
N LEU A 17 11.40 -0.13 -3.59
CA LEU A 17 11.68 0.49 -2.31
C LEU A 17 13.12 0.17 -1.94
N SER A 18 13.88 1.22 -1.62
CA SER A 18 15.30 1.17 -1.31
C SER A 18 15.59 2.03 -0.07
N GLY A 19 16.83 2.01 0.40
CA GLY A 19 17.24 2.81 1.56
C GLY A 19 17.13 2.05 2.89
N SER A 20 17.24 2.81 3.98
CA SER A 20 17.26 2.25 5.33
C SER A 20 15.87 2.27 5.97
N SER A 21 15.75 1.60 7.11
CA SER A 21 14.55 1.67 7.95
C SER A 21 14.17 3.09 8.39
N ALA A 22 15.15 4.01 8.48
CA ALA A 22 14.98 5.38 8.92
C ALA A 22 14.79 6.37 7.76
N GLU A 23 15.27 6.02 6.57
CA GLU A 23 15.22 6.86 5.36
C GLU A 23 14.86 5.99 4.15
N PRO A 24 13.60 5.54 4.05
CA PRO A 24 13.12 4.84 2.88
C PRO A 24 13.07 5.77 1.65
N ALA A 25 13.48 5.24 0.51
CA ALA A 25 13.43 5.91 -0.79
C ALA A 25 12.69 5.03 -1.80
N SER A 26 11.83 5.65 -2.63
CA SER A 26 11.24 4.95 -3.77
C SER A 26 11.93 5.37 -5.07
N ILE A 27 12.13 4.39 -5.94
CA ILE A 27 12.61 4.60 -7.30
C ILE A 27 11.66 3.91 -8.27
N LEU A 28 11.46 4.54 -9.42
CA LEU A 28 10.71 3.97 -10.54
C LEU A 28 11.72 3.44 -11.55
N VAL A 29 11.54 2.19 -11.95
CA VAL A 29 12.36 1.54 -12.96
C VAL A 29 11.48 1.20 -14.15
N ASP A 30 11.81 1.76 -15.30
CA ASP A 30 11.27 1.34 -16.58
C ASP A 30 11.98 0.04 -16.98
N THR A 31 11.26 -1.07 -17.02
CA THR A 31 11.82 -2.41 -17.22
C THR A 31 12.21 -2.67 -18.68
N ALA A 32 11.64 -1.92 -19.63
CA ALA A 32 12.00 -2.01 -21.04
C ALA A 32 13.34 -1.30 -21.35
N SER A 33 13.54 -0.10 -20.80
CA SER A 33 14.74 0.72 -21.04
C SER A 33 15.79 0.63 -19.94
N GLY A 34 15.44 0.10 -18.76
CA GLY A 34 16.26 0.14 -17.55
C GLY A 34 16.37 1.53 -16.93
N LYS A 35 15.63 2.53 -17.43
CA LYS A 35 15.72 3.91 -16.94
C LYS A 35 15.19 4.01 -15.51
N VAL A 36 16.01 4.57 -14.62
CA VAL A 36 15.65 4.84 -13.22
C VAL A 36 15.29 6.31 -13.06
N THR A 37 14.15 6.58 -12.43
CA THR A 37 13.75 7.94 -12.03
C THR A 37 13.42 7.97 -10.54
N LYS A 38 13.65 9.12 -9.90
CA LYS A 38 13.28 9.34 -8.50
C LYS A 38 11.76 9.20 -8.36
N GLY A 39 11.31 8.34 -7.45
CA GLY A 39 9.91 8.27 -7.06
C GLY A 39 9.59 9.28 -5.95
N PRO A 40 8.32 9.40 -5.55
CA PRO A 40 7.93 10.17 -4.37
C PRO A 40 8.65 9.67 -3.10
N PRO A 41 8.58 10.40 -1.97
CA PRO A 41 9.14 9.95 -0.70
C PRO A 41 8.81 8.47 -0.42
N GLY A 42 9.82 7.69 -0.02
CA GLY A 42 9.69 6.25 0.06
C GLY A 42 8.86 5.82 1.26
N GLU A 43 7.95 4.88 1.06
CA GLU A 43 7.12 4.30 2.11
C GLU A 43 7.59 2.87 2.34
N ARG A 44 7.69 2.41 3.60
CA ARG A 44 8.26 1.08 3.88
C ARG A 44 7.33 -0.08 3.55
N ARG A 45 6.02 0.16 3.62
CA ARG A 45 4.99 -0.79 3.23
C ARG A 45 4.17 -0.17 2.13
N LEU A 46 4.05 -0.89 1.03
CA LEU A 46 3.33 -0.46 -0.15
C LEU A 46 2.57 -1.65 -0.72
N ALA A 47 1.32 -1.41 -1.10
CA ALA A 47 0.54 -2.29 -1.95
C ALA A 47 -0.12 -1.48 -3.06
N THR A 48 -0.29 -2.10 -4.23
CA THR A 48 -0.97 -1.51 -5.39
C THR A 48 -2.10 -2.43 -5.81
N SER A 49 -3.24 -1.87 -6.18
CA SER A 49 -4.30 -2.63 -6.84
C SER A 49 -3.82 -3.16 -8.19
N ALA A 50 -4.41 -4.26 -8.66
CA ALA A 50 -4.01 -4.86 -9.94
C ALA A 50 -4.36 -3.98 -11.15
N ASP A 51 -5.42 -3.19 -11.05
CA ASP A 51 -5.75 -2.15 -12.04
C ASP A 51 -4.87 -0.89 -11.92
N GLY A 52 -3.93 -0.90 -10.98
CA GLY A 52 -2.93 0.13 -10.74
C GLY A 52 -3.50 1.46 -10.26
N LYS A 53 -4.78 1.59 -9.90
CA LYS A 53 -5.39 2.89 -9.55
C LYS A 53 -5.20 3.33 -8.11
N VAL A 54 -5.03 2.38 -7.20
CA VAL A 54 -4.96 2.63 -5.77
C VAL A 54 -3.64 2.14 -5.22
N ILE A 55 -3.07 2.94 -4.33
CA ILE A 55 -1.88 2.60 -3.57
C ILE A 55 -2.21 2.72 -2.10
N ALA A 56 -1.85 1.71 -1.32
CA ALA A 56 -1.88 1.74 0.13
C ALA A 56 -0.44 1.79 0.65
N THR A 57 -0.17 2.70 1.58
CA THR A 57 1.18 2.92 2.12
C THR A 57 1.15 3.11 3.63
N SER A 58 2.22 2.72 4.33
CA SER A 58 2.46 3.11 5.72
C SER A 58 3.91 3.57 5.90
N ALA A 59 4.06 4.70 6.60
CA ALA A 59 5.34 5.34 6.88
C ALA A 59 6.17 4.61 7.94
N GLY A 60 5.57 3.67 8.69
CA GLY A 60 6.27 2.91 9.72
C GLY A 60 5.45 2.69 10.99
N PRO A 61 6.14 2.37 12.11
CA PRO A 61 5.50 2.22 13.42
C PRO A 61 4.63 3.41 13.81
N GLY A 62 3.44 3.13 14.35
CA GLY A 62 2.45 4.11 14.79
C GLY A 62 1.78 4.90 13.66
N ALA A 63 2.25 4.81 12.42
CA ALA A 63 1.69 5.54 11.29
C ALA A 63 0.48 4.78 10.71
N PRO A 64 -0.59 5.50 10.34
CA PRO A 64 -1.74 4.90 9.68
C PRO A 64 -1.34 4.31 8.32
N VAL A 65 -2.16 3.37 7.85
CA VAL A 65 -2.14 3.00 6.43
C VAL A 65 -2.96 4.04 5.67
N VAL A 66 -2.32 4.73 4.74
CA VAL A 66 -2.95 5.77 3.90
C VAL A 66 -3.19 5.19 2.52
N LEU A 67 -4.41 5.36 2.03
CA LEU A 67 -4.79 5.03 0.66
C LEU A 67 -4.79 6.28 -0.20
N ARG A 68 -4.18 6.20 -1.36
CA ARG A 68 -4.06 7.31 -2.31
C ARG A 68 -4.42 6.82 -3.71
N SER A 69 -4.91 7.74 -4.53
CA SER A 69 -4.90 7.48 -5.96
C SER A 69 -3.46 7.39 -6.44
N SER A 70 -3.23 6.49 -7.38
CA SER A 70 -1.94 6.31 -8.03
C SER A 70 -1.36 7.60 -8.62
N LYS A 71 -2.23 8.41 -9.23
CA LYS A 71 -1.85 9.71 -9.78
C LYS A 71 -1.41 10.69 -8.68
N GLY A 72 -2.17 10.76 -7.58
CA GLY A 72 -1.88 11.70 -6.49
C GLY A 72 -0.63 11.33 -5.71
N TRP A 73 -0.39 10.03 -5.49
CA TRP A 73 0.84 9.55 -4.87
C TRP A 73 2.09 9.93 -5.67
N LEU A 74 2.08 9.71 -6.99
CA LEU A 74 3.19 10.10 -7.85
C LEU A 74 3.42 11.61 -7.94
N ALA A 75 2.34 12.38 -7.89
CA ALA A 75 2.41 13.83 -7.89
C ALA A 75 2.89 14.39 -6.54
N ASP A 76 2.95 13.55 -5.50
CA ASP A 76 3.17 13.94 -4.11
C ASP A 76 2.22 15.08 -3.68
N ASP A 77 0.95 14.99 -4.10
CA ASP A 77 -0.04 16.07 -3.91
C ASP A 77 -0.71 16.07 -2.53
N GLY A 78 -0.35 15.10 -1.68
CA GLY A 78 -0.89 14.94 -0.33
C GLY A 78 -2.33 14.40 -0.27
N THR A 79 -2.97 14.11 -1.40
CA THR A 79 -4.38 13.69 -1.44
C THR A 79 -4.53 12.25 -0.95
N SER A 80 -5.37 12.06 0.07
CA SER A 80 -5.81 10.76 0.56
C SER A 80 -7.23 10.45 0.09
N ILE A 81 -7.49 9.19 -0.28
CA ILE A 81 -8.83 8.65 -0.52
C ILE A 81 -9.32 7.79 0.65
N GLY A 82 -8.51 7.64 1.69
CA GLY A 82 -8.82 6.84 2.87
C GLY A 82 -7.61 6.69 3.81
N SER A 83 -7.88 6.46 5.08
CA SER A 83 -6.86 6.03 6.03
C SER A 83 -7.42 4.97 6.97
N VAL A 84 -6.53 4.10 7.42
CA VAL A 84 -6.79 3.11 8.47
C VAL A 84 -5.77 3.32 9.57
N GLU A 85 -6.26 3.74 10.74
CA GLU A 85 -5.43 3.94 11.92
C GLU A 85 -4.89 2.62 12.46
N VAL A 86 -3.73 2.70 13.11
CA VAL A 86 -3.17 1.55 13.83
C VAL A 86 -4.15 1.14 14.93
N PRO A 87 -4.62 -0.11 14.97
CA PRO A 87 -5.55 -0.55 15.99
C PRO A 87 -4.90 -0.51 17.38
N GLU A 88 -5.71 -0.26 18.41
CA GLU A 88 -5.25 -0.29 19.79
C GLU A 88 -4.54 -1.60 20.14
N GLY A 89 -3.39 -1.48 20.80
CA GLY A 89 -2.54 -2.61 21.18
C GLY A 89 -1.66 -3.18 20.06
N PHE A 90 -1.65 -2.57 18.87
CA PHE A 90 -0.74 -2.90 17.78
C PHE A 90 0.27 -1.78 17.55
N ALA A 91 1.45 -2.15 17.05
CA ALA A 91 2.55 -1.21 16.82
C ALA A 91 2.55 -0.71 15.38
N GLU A 92 2.32 -1.59 14.40
CA GLU A 92 2.48 -1.24 12.99
C GLU A 92 1.78 -2.19 12.01
N ALA A 93 1.50 -1.68 10.81
CA ALA A 93 1.22 -2.54 9.65
C ALA A 93 2.54 -3.21 9.22
N THR A 94 2.51 -4.46 8.77
CA THR A 94 3.70 -5.21 8.35
C THR A 94 3.58 -5.79 6.95
N ALA A 95 2.35 -6.13 6.53
CA ALA A 95 2.02 -6.47 5.17
C ALA A 95 0.72 -5.77 4.76
N LEU A 96 0.65 -5.39 3.48
CA LEU A 96 -0.50 -4.76 2.85
C LEU A 96 -0.83 -5.54 1.60
N ALA A 97 -2.12 -5.71 1.31
CA ALA A 97 -2.57 -6.22 0.04
C ALA A 97 -3.86 -5.53 -0.38
N LEU A 98 -3.88 -4.97 -1.58
CA LEU A 98 -5.09 -4.46 -2.23
C LEU A 98 -5.64 -5.53 -3.16
N ASP A 99 -6.97 -5.65 -3.21
CA ASP A 99 -7.62 -6.49 -4.20
C ASP A 99 -7.45 -5.92 -5.62
N ALA A 100 -8.01 -6.63 -6.61
CA ALA A 100 -7.79 -6.30 -8.01
C ALA A 100 -8.26 -4.87 -8.38
N THR A 101 -9.34 -4.40 -7.76
CA THR A 101 -9.95 -3.08 -8.01
C THR A 101 -9.44 -2.00 -7.07
N GLY A 102 -8.77 -2.36 -5.99
CA GLY A 102 -8.36 -1.43 -4.94
C GLY A 102 -9.51 -0.99 -4.05
N GLU A 103 -10.60 -1.74 -4.00
CA GLU A 103 -11.78 -1.48 -3.16
C GLU A 103 -11.66 -2.17 -1.81
N ARG A 104 -10.83 -3.21 -1.71
CA ARG A 104 -10.53 -3.88 -0.44
C ARG A 104 -9.06 -3.85 -0.13
N LEU A 105 -8.78 -3.59 1.14
CA LEU A 105 -7.43 -3.56 1.70
C LEU A 105 -7.36 -4.58 2.83
N ALA A 106 -6.40 -5.49 2.76
CA ALA A 106 -6.00 -6.30 3.88
C ALA A 106 -4.70 -5.78 4.48
N ILE A 107 -4.65 -5.72 5.81
CA ILE A 107 -3.52 -5.21 6.59
C ILE A 107 -3.16 -6.24 7.65
N VAL A 108 -1.91 -6.69 7.64
CA VAL A 108 -1.35 -7.46 8.75
C VAL A 108 -0.75 -6.49 9.76
N TRP A 109 -1.38 -6.39 10.92
CA TRP A 109 -0.90 -5.63 12.07
C TRP A 109 -0.02 -6.50 12.96
N THR A 110 1.07 -5.94 13.46
CA THR A 110 1.95 -6.61 14.42
C THR A 110 1.98 -5.84 15.73
N ARG A 111 1.94 -6.57 16.85
CA ARG A 111 2.12 -6.05 18.21
C ARG A 111 3.59 -6.04 18.62
N GLU A 112 3.90 -5.35 19.72
CA GLU A 112 5.26 -5.35 20.27
C GLU A 112 5.74 -6.74 20.72
N ASP A 113 4.82 -7.62 21.12
CA ASP A 113 5.11 -9.01 21.48
C ASP A 113 5.27 -9.95 20.27
N GLY A 114 5.12 -9.43 19.04
CA GLY A 114 5.22 -10.18 17.79
C GLY A 114 3.94 -10.89 17.35
N ALA A 115 2.85 -10.80 18.12
CA ALA A 115 1.56 -11.34 17.68
C ALA A 115 1.02 -10.56 16.47
N THR A 116 0.38 -11.27 15.54
CA THR A 116 -0.06 -10.71 14.25
C THR A 116 -1.55 -10.92 14.01
N ARG A 117 -2.22 -9.89 13.50
CA ARG A 117 -3.63 -9.95 13.10
C ARG A 117 -3.82 -9.34 11.72
N CYS A 118 -4.54 -10.03 10.85
CA CYS A 118 -4.98 -9.52 9.57
C CYS A 118 -6.39 -8.91 9.70
N ASP A 119 -6.52 -7.63 9.36
CA ASP A 119 -7.81 -6.95 9.23
C ASP A 119 -8.09 -6.67 7.75
N VAL A 120 -9.33 -6.90 7.30
CA VAL A 120 -9.79 -6.51 5.96
C VAL A 120 -10.71 -5.31 6.08
N HIS A 121 -10.48 -4.32 5.23
CA HIS A 121 -11.18 -3.05 5.16
C HIS A 121 -11.84 -2.88 3.79
N ASP A 122 -13.03 -2.27 3.77
CA ASP A 122 -13.81 -2.06 2.55
C ASP A 122 -14.00 -0.56 2.27
N GLY A 123 -13.63 -0.13 1.06
CA GLY A 123 -13.68 1.26 0.63
C GLY A 123 -15.09 1.81 0.45
N ALA A 124 -16.07 0.97 0.09
CA ALA A 124 -17.48 1.39 -0.02
C ALA A 124 -18.06 1.71 1.36
N ASP A 125 -17.55 1.06 2.41
CA ASP A 125 -17.88 1.34 3.81
C ASP A 125 -16.96 2.38 4.47
N GLY A 126 -16.26 3.19 3.67
CA GLY A 126 -15.36 4.24 4.16
C GLY A 126 -14.13 3.69 4.88
N TRP A 127 -13.60 2.56 4.39
CA TRP A 127 -12.42 1.86 4.93
C TRP A 127 -12.61 1.28 6.33
N ARG A 128 -13.86 0.97 6.71
CA ARG A 128 -14.16 0.25 7.95
C ARG A 128 -13.71 -1.20 7.86
N ARG A 129 -13.32 -1.76 9.01
CA ARG A 129 -12.97 -3.16 9.14
C ARG A 129 -14.21 -4.04 8.98
N VAL A 130 -14.17 -4.96 8.03
CA VAL A 130 -15.24 -5.92 7.71
C VAL A 130 -14.88 -7.36 8.10
N LEU A 131 -13.59 -7.67 8.25
CA LEU A 131 -13.10 -8.99 8.68
C LEU A 131 -11.85 -8.84 9.55
N SER A 132 -11.63 -9.79 10.46
CA SER A 132 -10.42 -9.89 11.26
C SER A 132 -10.04 -11.35 11.48
N HIS A 133 -8.76 -11.68 11.39
CA HIS A 133 -8.24 -13.04 11.57
C HIS A 133 -6.80 -13.02 12.10
N GLU A 134 -6.42 -14.02 12.91
CA GLU A 134 -5.02 -14.19 13.33
C GLU A 134 -4.22 -14.75 12.14
N ALA A 135 -3.40 -13.90 11.51
CA ALA A 135 -2.60 -14.24 10.35
C ALA A 135 -1.42 -13.29 10.21
N SER A 136 -0.34 -13.79 9.60
CA SER A 136 0.93 -13.07 9.43
C SER A 136 1.29 -12.75 7.97
N VAL A 137 0.56 -13.32 7.01
CA VAL A 137 0.77 -13.13 5.57
C VAL A 137 -0.58 -12.94 4.89
N VAL A 138 -0.63 -12.03 3.92
CA VAL A 138 -1.82 -11.82 3.10
C VAL A 138 -1.49 -11.72 1.62
N ALA A 139 -2.36 -12.30 0.80
CA ALA A 139 -2.37 -12.19 -0.65
C ALA A 139 -3.81 -12.28 -1.15
N TRP A 140 -4.11 -11.63 -2.27
CA TRP A 140 -5.39 -11.77 -2.95
C TRP A 140 -5.25 -12.76 -4.11
N LEU A 141 -6.24 -13.64 -4.26
CA LEU A 141 -6.38 -14.42 -5.49
C LEU A 141 -6.93 -13.49 -6.59
N ARG A 142 -6.36 -13.59 -7.80
CA ARG A 142 -6.90 -12.92 -8.98
C ARG A 142 -8.11 -13.66 -9.55
#